data_AF-A0A0P6Z311-F1
#
_entry.id   AF-A0A0P6Z311-F1
#
_cell.length_a   1.000
_cell.length_b   1.000
_cell.length_c   1.000
_cell.angle_alpha   90.00
_cell.angle_beta   90.00
_cell.angle_gamma   90.00
#
_symmetry.space_group_name_H-M   'P 1'
#
loop_
_entity.id
_entity.type
_entity.pdbx_description
1 polymer ?
#
loop_
_entity_poly.entity_id
_entity_poly.type
_entity_poly.pdbx_seq_one_letter_code
_entity_poly.pdbx_strand_id
1 'polypeptide(L)'
;MAIQGDQAMARSYQYCGPIELSHMPDPLPSRSQICQRADAEAWIAAQRLGSAKHQQLTATFIIDQALQLWLADQRSEHVVCARGAAVLAAGEISFELEANRLSRCELTNQSTGYCPEPASWAVVQQVLDSIGLSHDGAWATSYEFRCCPACTMLNLIKEGWFFCAVCEHELPRQWNC
;
A
#
# COMPACT_ATOMS: atom_id res chain seq x y z
N MET A 1 -3.59 -32.85 -16.95
CA MET A 1 -3.20 -31.69 -17.77
C MET A 1 -3.01 -30.53 -16.81
N ALA A 2 -1.78 -30.29 -16.38
CA ALA A 2 -1.46 -29.29 -15.37
C ALA A 2 -1.35 -27.92 -16.05
N ILE A 3 -2.21 -26.98 -15.65
CA ILE A 3 -2.03 -25.56 -15.95
C ILE A 3 -1.08 -25.01 -14.88
N GLN A 4 0.21 -24.98 -15.18
CA GLN A 4 1.16 -24.14 -14.47
C GLN A 4 0.81 -22.69 -14.82
N GLY A 5 0.06 -22.05 -13.93
CA GLY A 5 -0.12 -20.60 -13.97
C GLY A 5 1.22 -19.93 -13.74
N ASP A 6 1.61 -19.08 -14.66
CA ASP A 6 2.78 -18.22 -14.60
C ASP A 6 2.63 -17.30 -13.38
N GLN A 7 3.18 -17.72 -12.23
CA GLN A 7 3.28 -16.87 -11.04
C GLN A 7 4.33 -15.82 -11.36
N ALA A 8 3.91 -14.72 -11.99
CA ALA A 8 4.77 -13.56 -12.20
C ALA A 8 5.35 -13.16 -10.82
N MET A 9 6.65 -13.33 -10.65
CA MET A 9 7.34 -13.07 -9.39
C MET A 9 7.07 -11.62 -9.00
N ALA A 10 6.46 -11.40 -7.83
CA ALA A 10 6.08 -10.07 -7.37
C ALA A 10 7.32 -9.15 -7.31
N ARG A 11 7.20 -7.94 -7.85
CA ARG A 11 8.29 -6.95 -7.81
C ARG A 11 8.51 -6.48 -6.38
N SER A 12 9.77 -6.38 -5.98
CA SER A 12 10.17 -5.72 -4.73
C SER A 12 10.42 -4.24 -4.99
N TYR A 13 9.74 -3.37 -4.24
CA TYR A 13 9.85 -1.92 -4.31
C TYR A 13 10.76 -1.42 -3.19
N GLN A 14 11.83 -0.70 -3.57
CA GLN A 14 12.74 -0.05 -2.62
C GLN A 14 12.19 1.31 -2.20
N TYR A 15 12.62 1.78 -1.05
CA TYR A 15 12.30 3.14 -0.63
C TYR A 15 13.04 4.15 -1.51
N CYS A 16 12.30 5.05 -2.15
CA CYS A 16 12.79 6.09 -3.06
C CYS A 16 12.48 7.52 -2.57
N GLY A 17 11.87 7.66 -1.40
CA GLY A 17 11.50 8.95 -0.83
C GLY A 17 12.68 9.70 -0.19
N PRO A 18 12.42 10.89 0.38
CA PRO A 18 13.43 11.69 1.08
C PRO A 18 14.14 10.89 2.18
N ILE A 19 15.46 11.03 2.28
CA ILE A 19 16.29 10.29 3.24
C ILE A 19 15.89 10.59 4.69
N GLU A 20 15.39 11.80 4.96
CA GLU A 20 15.00 12.25 6.29
C GLU A 20 13.85 11.39 6.87
N LEU A 21 12.95 10.92 6.02
CA LEU A 21 11.84 10.05 6.42
C LEU A 21 12.27 8.58 6.59
N SER A 22 13.43 8.20 6.05
CA SER A 22 14.01 6.87 6.28
C SER A 22 14.61 6.72 7.68
N HIS A 23 14.89 7.84 8.36
CA HIS A 23 15.34 7.82 9.74
C HIS A 23 14.22 7.31 10.63
N MET A 24 14.45 6.17 11.26
CA MET A 24 13.51 5.57 12.19
C MET A 24 13.34 6.49 13.40
N PRO A 25 12.13 7.01 13.67
CA PRO A 25 11.88 7.77 14.89
C PRO A 25 12.07 6.89 16.12
N ASP A 26 12.49 7.52 17.22
CA ASP A 26 12.61 6.88 18.54
C ASP A 26 11.65 7.59 19.53
N PRO A 27 10.64 6.90 20.10
CA PRO A 27 10.32 5.49 19.90
C PRO A 27 9.69 5.22 18.52
N LEU A 28 9.88 3.99 18.03
CA LEU A 28 9.24 3.53 16.80
C LEU A 28 7.70 3.54 16.94
N PRO A 29 6.96 4.13 15.98
CA PRO A 29 5.52 4.01 15.90
C PRO A 29 5.07 2.55 15.88
N SER A 30 3.97 2.29 16.57
CA SER A 30 3.35 0.98 16.60
C SER A 30 2.90 0.57 15.19
N ARG A 31 3.04 -0.72 14.90
CA ARG A 31 2.45 -1.37 13.74
C ARG A 31 1.89 -2.71 14.19
N SER A 32 0.87 -3.21 13.48
CA SER A 32 0.24 -4.49 13.77
C SER A 32 0.35 -5.40 12.57
N GLN A 33 0.79 -6.63 12.79
CA GLN A 33 0.72 -7.68 11.79
C GLN A 33 -0.70 -8.22 11.74
N ILE A 34 -1.25 -8.36 10.54
CA ILE A 34 -2.59 -8.91 10.32
C ILE A 34 -2.43 -10.28 9.66
N CYS A 35 -2.64 -11.34 10.42
CA CYS A 35 -2.52 -12.72 9.96
C CYS A 35 -3.89 -13.33 9.60
N GLN A 36 -4.97 -12.70 10.05
CA GLN A 36 -6.35 -13.15 9.84
C GLN A 36 -7.32 -11.98 10.04
N ARG A 37 -8.56 -12.14 9.58
CA ARG A 37 -9.64 -11.16 9.77
C ARG A 37 -9.81 -10.70 11.22
N ALA A 38 -9.70 -11.61 12.19
CA ALA A 38 -9.85 -11.27 13.60
C ALA A 38 -8.79 -10.27 14.10
N ASP A 39 -7.59 -10.28 13.52
CA ASP A 39 -6.53 -9.34 13.87
C ASP A 39 -6.86 -7.94 13.35
N ALA A 40 -7.45 -7.84 12.15
CA ALA A 40 -7.94 -6.57 11.60
C ALA A 40 -9.09 -6.02 12.44
N GLU A 41 -10.04 -6.86 12.84
CA GLU A 41 -11.14 -6.47 13.73
C GLU A 41 -10.64 -6.00 15.10
N ALA A 42 -9.63 -6.67 15.66
CA ALA A 42 -8.99 -6.25 16.91
C ALA A 42 -8.25 -4.91 16.75
N TRP A 43 -7.54 -4.72 15.64
CA TRP A 43 -6.90 -3.45 15.32
C TRP A 43 -7.92 -2.32 15.20
N ILE A 44 -9.01 -2.54 14.47
CA ILE A 44 -10.14 -1.59 14.32
C ILE A 44 -10.74 -1.25 15.69
N ALA A 45 -11.01 -2.24 16.53
CA ALA A 45 -11.61 -2.05 17.85
C ALA A 45 -10.70 -1.28 18.82
N ALA A 46 -9.38 -1.34 18.64
CA ALA A 46 -8.42 -0.54 19.39
C ALA A 46 -8.44 0.95 18.99
N GLN A 47 -8.98 1.28 17.81
CA GLN A 47 -9.11 2.66 17.38
C GLN A 47 -10.30 3.33 18.08
N ARG A 48 -10.16 4.62 18.41
CA ARG A 48 -11.23 5.41 19.04
C ARG A 48 -12.32 5.75 18.04
N LEU A 49 -13.25 4.82 17.88
CA LEU A 49 -14.40 4.93 16.98
C LEU A 49 -15.57 5.69 17.62
N GLY A 50 -16.32 6.41 16.79
CA GLY A 50 -17.52 7.14 17.22
C GLY A 50 -18.75 6.24 17.40
N SER A 51 -19.91 6.84 17.60
CA SER A 51 -21.21 6.14 17.67
C SER A 51 -22.00 6.14 16.36
N ALA A 52 -21.39 6.58 15.25
CA ALA A 52 -22.03 6.63 13.95
C ALA A 52 -22.32 5.21 13.43
N LYS A 53 -23.46 5.04 12.74
CA LYS A 53 -23.90 3.74 12.20
C LYS A 53 -22.99 3.23 11.08
N HIS A 54 -22.45 4.15 10.29
CA HIS A 54 -21.48 3.90 9.24
C HIS A 54 -20.20 4.67 9.57
N GLN A 55 -19.07 3.98 9.53
CA GLN A 55 -17.76 4.56 9.83
C GLN A 55 -16.74 4.07 8.82
N GLN A 56 -15.77 4.91 8.53
CA GLN A 56 -14.61 4.56 7.73
C GLN A 56 -13.36 4.83 8.55
N LEU A 57 -12.43 3.89 8.51
CA LEU A 57 -11.16 3.98 9.22
C LEU A 57 -10.03 3.66 8.24
N THR A 58 -9.18 4.65 7.98
CA THR A 58 -8.04 4.48 7.07
C THR A 58 -6.76 4.20 7.85
N ALA A 59 -5.90 3.38 7.28
CA ALA A 59 -4.62 2.98 7.83
C ALA A 59 -3.55 2.99 6.73
N THR A 60 -2.30 3.20 7.14
CA THR A 60 -1.14 2.92 6.30
C THR A 60 -0.95 1.40 6.26
N PHE A 61 -0.84 0.81 5.07
CA PHE A 61 -0.47 -0.60 4.93
C PHE A 61 0.80 -0.80 4.12
N ILE A 62 1.50 -1.88 4.45
CA ILE A 62 2.51 -2.49 3.59
C ILE A 62 2.29 -4.00 3.53
N ILE A 63 2.73 -4.61 2.43
CA ILE A 63 2.99 -6.04 2.35
C ILE A 63 4.49 -6.20 2.26
N ASP A 64 5.08 -6.87 3.23
CA ASP A 64 6.52 -7.10 3.26
C ASP A 64 6.95 -8.23 2.32
N GLN A 65 8.25 -8.47 2.23
CA GLN A 65 8.82 -9.54 1.40
C GLN A 65 8.44 -10.96 1.87
N ALA A 66 7.93 -11.10 3.10
CA ALA A 66 7.46 -12.35 3.65
C ALA A 66 5.95 -12.57 3.41
N LEU A 67 5.31 -11.76 2.56
CA LEU A 67 3.88 -11.78 2.26
C LEU A 67 3.00 -11.51 3.50
N GLN A 68 3.49 -10.70 4.43
CA GLN A 68 2.74 -10.33 5.63
C GLN A 68 2.12 -8.93 5.47
N LEU A 69 0.84 -8.81 5.80
CA LEU A 69 0.16 -7.53 5.89
C LEU A 69 0.50 -6.85 7.21
N TRP A 70 1.00 -5.63 7.13
CA TRP A 70 1.25 -4.78 8.30
C TRP A 70 0.44 -3.49 8.20
N LEU A 71 -0.19 -3.10 9.30
CA LEU A 71 -0.92 -1.85 9.44
C LEU A 71 -0.23 -0.91 10.43
N ALA A 72 -0.27 0.38 10.13
CA ALA A 72 0.07 1.46 11.05
C ALA A 72 -1.02 2.54 11.00
N ASP A 73 -0.96 3.49 11.94
CA ASP A 73 -1.83 4.67 11.89
C ASP A 73 -1.70 5.38 10.53
N GLN A 74 -2.79 5.95 10.01
CA GLN A 74 -2.82 6.60 8.69
C GLN A 74 -1.72 7.66 8.52
N ARG A 75 -1.32 8.35 9.60
CA ARG A 75 -0.29 9.40 9.55
C ARG A 75 1.14 8.84 9.63
N SER A 76 1.28 7.52 9.72
CA SER A 76 2.59 6.86 9.72
C SER A 76 3.09 6.75 8.30
N GLU A 77 4.34 7.17 8.08
CA GLU A 77 5.05 6.95 6.83
C GLU A 77 5.16 5.46 6.50
N HIS A 78 5.01 5.08 5.24
CA HIS A 78 5.14 3.69 4.79
C HIS A 78 6.51 3.11 5.13
N VAL A 79 7.58 3.91 5.00
CA VAL A 79 8.95 3.46 5.28
C VAL A 79 9.15 3.14 6.75
N VAL A 80 8.52 3.92 7.64
CA VAL A 80 8.51 3.64 9.08
C VAL A 80 7.72 2.37 9.35
N CYS A 81 6.55 2.18 8.72
CA CYS A 81 5.77 0.94 8.83
C CYS A 81 6.56 -0.29 8.34
N ALA A 82 7.27 -0.17 7.23
CA ALA A 82 8.13 -1.22 6.66
C ALA A 82 9.46 -1.40 7.41
N ARG A 83 9.77 -0.56 8.40
CA ARG A 83 11.07 -0.54 9.12
C ARG A 83 12.25 -0.37 8.15
N GLY A 84 12.07 0.42 7.10
CA GLY A 84 13.10 0.73 6.10
C GLY A 84 13.34 -0.39 5.10
N ALA A 85 12.67 -1.53 5.25
CA ALA A 85 12.79 -2.64 4.32
C ALA A 85 12.06 -2.36 3.00
N ALA A 86 12.44 -3.09 1.96
CA ALA A 86 11.66 -3.13 0.73
C ALA A 86 10.32 -3.84 0.93
N VAL A 87 9.36 -3.51 0.06
CA VAL A 87 7.97 -3.98 0.16
C VAL A 87 7.53 -4.60 -1.16
N LEU A 88 6.51 -5.45 -1.11
CA LEU A 88 5.83 -5.97 -2.30
C LEU A 88 4.61 -5.11 -2.67
N ALA A 89 4.02 -4.44 -1.68
CA ALA A 89 2.98 -3.43 -1.87
C ALA A 89 3.02 -2.41 -0.72
N ALA A 90 2.54 -1.20 -0.98
CA ALA A 90 2.38 -0.15 0.02
C ALA A 90 1.28 0.81 -0.40
N GLY A 91 0.56 1.38 0.56
CA GLY A 91 -0.47 2.38 0.30
C GLY A 91 -1.40 2.60 1.48
N GLU A 92 -2.65 2.90 1.19
CA GLU A 92 -3.69 3.09 2.21
C GLU A 92 -4.75 2.00 2.11
N ILE A 93 -5.24 1.56 3.26
CA ILE A 93 -6.39 0.66 3.40
C ILE A 93 -7.46 1.35 4.24
N SER A 94 -8.68 1.41 3.71
CA SER A 94 -9.85 1.94 4.38
C SER A 94 -10.78 0.81 4.75
N PHE A 95 -11.04 0.64 6.04
CA PHE A 95 -12.03 -0.29 6.56
C PHE A 95 -13.37 0.40 6.66
N GLU A 96 -14.39 -0.20 6.05
CA GLU A 96 -15.77 0.21 6.24
C GLU A 96 -16.43 -0.61 7.33
N LEU A 97 -17.12 0.10 8.22
CA LEU A 97 -17.80 -0.47 9.35
C LEU A 97 -19.30 -0.20 9.26
N GLU A 98 -20.08 -1.27 9.35
CA GLU A 98 -21.53 -1.21 9.49
C GLU A 98 -21.91 -1.71 10.88
N ALA A 99 -22.55 -0.86 11.69
CA ALA A 99 -22.90 -1.19 13.08
C ALA A 99 -21.69 -1.76 13.88
N ASN A 100 -20.52 -1.13 13.70
CA ASN A 100 -19.24 -1.51 14.30
C ASN A 100 -18.70 -2.90 13.91
N ARG A 101 -19.14 -3.45 12.77
CA ARG A 101 -18.56 -4.67 12.20
C ARG A 101 -17.90 -4.36 10.88
N LEU A 102 -16.74 -4.96 10.65
CA LEU A 102 -16.03 -4.87 9.38
C LEU A 102 -16.90 -5.46 8.26
N SER A 103 -17.34 -4.61 7.34
CA SER A 103 -18.12 -4.99 6.16
C SER A 103 -17.22 -5.25 4.96
N ARG A 104 -16.36 -4.29 4.61
CA ARG A 104 -15.41 -4.37 3.50
C ARG A 104 -14.14 -3.56 3.78
N CYS A 105 -13.11 -3.77 2.97
CA CYS A 105 -11.98 -2.86 2.87
C CYS A 105 -11.79 -2.37 1.43
N GLU A 106 -11.29 -1.15 1.30
CA GLU A 106 -10.92 -0.52 0.04
C GLU A 106 -9.45 -0.12 0.12
N LEU A 107 -8.70 -0.30 -0.97
CA LEU A 107 -7.26 -0.04 -0.97
C LEU A 107 -6.83 0.89 -2.10
N THR A 108 -5.81 1.69 -1.83
CA THR A 108 -5.03 2.42 -2.84
C THR A 108 -3.55 2.06 -2.72
N ASN A 109 -2.82 2.08 -3.83
CA ASN A 109 -1.37 1.89 -3.83
C ASN A 109 -0.62 3.24 -3.71
N GLN A 110 -1.26 4.23 -3.07
CA GLN A 110 -0.72 5.58 -2.93
C GLN A 110 0.41 5.59 -1.90
N SER A 111 1.63 5.34 -2.36
CA SER A 111 2.85 5.54 -1.59
C SER A 111 3.88 6.27 -2.43
N THR A 112 4.17 7.52 -2.11
CA THR A 112 5.20 8.31 -2.79
C THR A 112 6.63 7.92 -2.39
N GLY A 113 6.77 7.18 -1.27
CA GLY A 113 8.04 6.66 -0.79
C GLY A 113 8.46 5.32 -1.39
N TYR A 114 7.51 4.50 -1.88
CA TYR A 114 7.82 3.20 -2.53
C TYR A 114 7.34 3.10 -3.97
N CYS A 115 6.34 3.91 -4.34
CA CYS A 115 5.81 3.98 -5.70
C CYS A 115 5.40 2.62 -6.31
N PRO A 116 4.70 1.72 -5.59
CA PRO A 116 4.35 0.42 -6.13
C PRO A 116 3.47 0.54 -7.38
N GLU A 117 3.72 -0.25 -8.40
CA GLU A 117 2.91 -0.25 -9.63
C GLU A 117 1.56 -0.97 -9.40
N PRO A 118 0.55 -0.74 -10.26
CA PRO A 118 -0.71 -1.49 -10.21
C PRO A 118 -0.54 -3.02 -10.30
N ALA A 119 0.58 -3.51 -10.85
CA ALA A 119 0.90 -4.93 -10.82
C ALA A 119 1.03 -5.51 -9.39
N SER A 120 1.28 -4.68 -8.38
CA SER A 120 1.28 -5.09 -6.97
C SER A 120 -0.09 -5.55 -6.46
N TRP A 121 -1.19 -5.25 -7.17
CA TRP A 121 -2.52 -5.74 -6.76
C TRP A 121 -2.64 -7.26 -6.73
N ALA A 122 -1.87 -7.97 -7.56
CA ALA A 122 -1.84 -9.43 -7.52
C ALA A 122 -1.36 -9.96 -6.15
N VAL A 123 -0.31 -9.37 -5.58
CA VAL A 123 0.18 -9.77 -4.25
C VAL A 123 -0.76 -9.31 -3.14
N VAL A 124 -1.38 -8.14 -3.29
CA VAL A 124 -2.38 -7.65 -2.34
C VAL A 124 -3.56 -8.60 -2.27
N GLN A 125 -4.13 -8.98 -3.42
CA GLN A 125 -5.22 -9.95 -3.49
C GLN A 125 -4.83 -11.27 -2.84
N GLN A 126 -3.66 -11.83 -3.20
CA GLN A 126 -3.17 -13.07 -2.61
C GLN A 126 -3.13 -13.02 -1.08
N VAL A 127 -2.60 -11.92 -0.51
CA VAL A 127 -2.47 -11.77 0.94
C VAL A 127 -3.85 -11.60 1.58
N LEU A 128 -4.71 -10.72 1.05
CA LEU A 128 -6.07 -10.49 1.59
C LEU A 128 -6.93 -11.77 1.57
N ASP A 129 -6.87 -12.52 0.46
CA ASP A 129 -7.54 -13.81 0.33
C ASP A 129 -7.05 -14.80 1.40
N SER A 130 -5.73 -14.87 1.61
CA SER A 130 -5.13 -15.81 2.57
C SER A 130 -5.51 -15.55 4.03
N ILE A 131 -5.81 -14.29 4.38
CA ILE A 131 -6.19 -13.87 5.74
C ILE A 131 -7.70 -13.70 5.91
N GLY A 132 -8.49 -13.96 4.86
CA GLY A 132 -9.94 -13.91 4.89
C GLY A 132 -10.52 -12.49 5.03
N LEU A 133 -9.83 -11.47 4.51
CA LEU A 133 -10.34 -10.10 4.45
C LEU A 133 -11.07 -9.87 3.12
N SER A 134 -12.40 -9.70 3.19
CA SER A 134 -13.22 -9.39 2.02
C SER A 134 -12.83 -8.05 1.42
N HIS A 135 -12.53 -8.05 0.12
CA HIS A 135 -12.01 -6.88 -0.59
C HIS A 135 -12.71 -6.59 -1.91
N ASP A 136 -13.80 -7.29 -2.27
CA ASP A 136 -14.68 -7.12 -3.45
C ASP A 136 -14.00 -6.79 -4.80
N GLY A 137 -12.69 -7.01 -4.94
CA GLY A 137 -11.89 -6.43 -6.03
C GLY A 137 -11.88 -4.90 -6.06
N ALA A 138 -12.29 -4.23 -4.98
CA ALA A 138 -12.41 -2.79 -4.86
C ALA A 138 -11.04 -2.13 -4.65
N TRP A 139 -10.30 -1.99 -5.74
CA TRP A 139 -9.12 -1.13 -5.82
C TRP A 139 -9.62 0.29 -6.11
N ALA A 140 -9.92 1.06 -5.05
CA ALA A 140 -10.61 2.34 -5.16
C ALA A 140 -9.93 3.29 -6.16
N THR A 141 -8.59 3.34 -6.15
CA THR A 141 -7.80 4.06 -7.14
C THR A 141 -6.39 3.47 -7.22
N SER A 142 -5.91 3.25 -8.44
CA SER A 142 -4.53 2.83 -8.72
C SER A 142 -3.72 4.01 -9.22
N TYR A 143 -2.49 4.12 -8.73
CA TYR A 143 -1.52 5.15 -9.07
C TYR A 143 -0.31 4.48 -9.74
N GLU A 144 0.25 5.11 -10.75
CA GLU A 144 1.50 4.69 -11.36
C GLU A 144 2.46 5.87 -11.31
N PHE A 145 3.58 5.69 -10.61
CA PHE A 145 4.57 6.76 -10.45
C PHE A 145 5.84 6.47 -11.24
N ARG A 146 6.51 7.53 -11.70
CA ARG A 146 7.84 7.49 -12.32
C ARG A 146 8.71 8.60 -11.79
N CYS A 147 9.99 8.31 -11.57
CA CYS A 147 10.98 9.32 -11.26
C CYS A 147 11.55 9.88 -12.57
N CYS A 148 11.56 11.20 -12.76
CA CYS A 148 12.14 11.78 -13.95
C CYS A 148 13.67 11.67 -13.92
N PRO A 149 14.33 11.03 -14.91
CA PRO A 149 15.79 10.89 -14.90
C PRO A 149 16.52 12.22 -15.13
N ALA A 150 15.83 13.26 -15.65
CA ALA A 150 16.42 14.55 -15.94
C ALA A 150 16.36 15.54 -14.75
N CYS A 151 15.25 15.55 -14.00
CA CYS A 151 15.03 16.53 -12.92
C CYS A 151 14.66 15.90 -11.57
N THR A 152 14.73 14.57 -11.47
CA THR A 152 14.46 13.77 -10.25
C THR A 152 13.07 13.93 -9.65
N MET A 153 12.16 14.65 -10.32
CA MET A 153 10.80 14.83 -9.84
C MET A 153 10.00 13.55 -9.98
N LEU A 154 9.24 13.22 -8.93
CA LEU A 154 8.26 12.15 -8.97
C LEU A 154 7.04 12.61 -9.77
N ASN A 155 6.58 11.78 -10.70
CA ASN A 155 5.46 12.07 -11.59
C ASN A 155 4.40 10.98 -11.44
N LEU A 156 3.13 11.40 -11.36
CA LEU A 156 1.98 10.51 -11.49
C LEU A 156 1.63 10.37 -12.97
N ILE A 157 1.67 9.14 -13.48
CA ILE A 157 1.26 8.82 -14.84
C ILE A 157 -0.27 8.83 -14.90
N LYS A 158 -0.81 9.56 -15.87
CA LYS A 158 -2.26 9.61 -16.16
C LYS A 158 -2.48 9.15 -17.59
N GLU A 159 -3.40 8.22 -17.79
CA GLU A 159 -3.82 7.77 -19.13
C GLU A 159 -2.66 7.32 -20.03
N GLY A 160 -1.59 6.76 -19.44
CA GLY A 160 -0.40 6.33 -20.17
C GLY A 160 0.47 7.48 -20.71
N TRP A 161 0.33 8.69 -20.17
CA TRP A 161 1.15 9.85 -20.53
C TRP A 161 2.49 9.85 -19.78
N PHE A 162 3.54 9.37 -20.45
CA PHE A 162 4.90 9.25 -19.91
C PHE A 162 5.77 10.47 -20.21
N PHE A 163 5.36 11.65 -19.74
CA PHE A 163 6.19 12.86 -19.79
C PHE A 163 6.21 13.57 -18.45
N CYS A 164 7.37 14.10 -18.09
CA CYS A 164 7.54 14.84 -16.85
C CYS A 164 6.71 16.11 -16.87
N ALA A 165 5.85 16.32 -15.88
CA ALA A 165 5.03 17.51 -15.76
C ALA A 165 5.83 18.80 -15.46
N VAL A 166 7.13 18.67 -15.13
CA VAL A 166 8.00 19.80 -14.75
C VAL A 166 8.94 20.21 -15.88
N CYS A 167 9.62 19.25 -16.52
CA CYS A 167 10.64 19.52 -17.53
C CYS A 167 10.35 18.89 -18.89
N GLU A 168 9.17 18.28 -19.07
CA GLU A 168 8.72 17.66 -20.33
C GLU A 168 9.60 16.52 -20.86
N HIS A 169 10.57 16.04 -20.08
CA HIS A 169 11.38 14.89 -20.43
C HIS A 169 10.52 13.61 -20.47
N GLU A 170 10.77 12.73 -21.44
CA GLU A 170 10.10 11.42 -21.54
C GLU A 170 10.42 10.57 -20.31
N LEU A 171 9.39 9.97 -19.71
CA LEU A 171 9.52 9.14 -18.51
C LEU A 171 9.69 7.66 -18.88
N PRO A 172 10.44 6.88 -18.09
CA PRO A 172 10.56 5.45 -18.32
C PRO A 172 9.22 4.72 -18.27
N ARG A 173 9.01 3.78 -19.20
CA ARG A 173 7.80 2.93 -19.22
C ARG A 173 7.79 1.88 -18.11
N GLN A 174 8.97 1.49 -17.66
CA GLN A 174 9.14 0.57 -16.53
C GLN A 174 9.38 1.38 -15.26
N TRP A 175 8.95 0.85 -14.12
CA TRP A 175 9.23 1.46 -12.83
C TRP A 175 10.72 1.69 -12.62
N ASN A 176 11.04 2.91 -12.17
CA ASN A 176 12.40 3.43 -12.01
C ASN A 176 12.53 4.33 -10.77
N CYS A 177 11.56 4.27 -9.87
CA CYS A 177 11.61 5.05 -8.64
C CYS A 177 12.71 4.51 -7.72
#